data_AF-A0A838CMX5-F1
#
_entry.id   AF-A0A838CMX5-F1
#
_cell.length_a   1.000
_cell.length_b   1.000
_cell.length_c   1.000
_cell.angle_alpha   90.00
_cell.angle_beta   90.00
_cell.angle_gamma   90.00
#
_symmetry.space_group_name_H-M   'P 1'
#
loop_
_entity.id
_entity.type
_entity.pdbx_description
1 polymer ?
#
loop_
_entity_poly.entity_id
_entity_poly.type
_entity_poly.pdbx_seq_one_letter_code
_entity_poly.pdbx_strand_id
1 'polypeptide(L)'
;MLTLGTFSTLLSRELAAGYVVASPATVARLKEVRGILGMPVATVTQRAIASLLHGGVVRRNTRAVHRALAQRRQVLQDCLVPLFDDACLAPGDGADLTVQFSSRLARDAFETRLLEAGIECGHESSLWTVGGDGLVFSFAHRQ
;
A
#
# COMPACT_ATOMS: atom_id res chain seq x y z
N MET A 1 18.88 -2.94 10.08
CA MET A 1 17.76 -2.60 9.17
C MET A 1 17.13 -3.90 8.71
N LEU A 2 15.80 -3.99 8.78
CA LEU A 2 15.00 -5.12 8.31
C LEU A 2 13.98 -4.56 7.32
N THR A 3 13.96 -5.08 6.11
CA THR A 3 12.98 -4.71 5.08
C THR A 3 12.20 -5.93 4.68
N LEU A 4 10.88 -5.80 4.68
CA LEU A 4 9.94 -6.83 4.22
C LEU A 4 9.41 -6.42 2.86
N GLY A 5 9.40 -7.37 1.93
CA GLY A 5 8.80 -7.19 0.62
C GLY A 5 7.87 -8.34 0.28
N THR A 6 6.94 -8.10 -0.64
CA THR A 6 6.00 -9.11 -1.12
C THR A 6 5.90 -9.09 -2.64
N PHE A 7 5.82 -10.28 -3.24
CA PHE A 7 5.49 -10.42 -4.66
C PHE A 7 3.97 -10.49 -4.90
N SER A 8 3.16 -10.64 -3.85
CA SER A 8 1.71 -10.79 -3.95
C SER A 8 1.01 -9.58 -4.57
N THR A 9 1.58 -8.38 -4.42
CA THR A 9 1.06 -7.14 -5.00
C THR A 9 1.56 -6.88 -6.43
N LEU A 10 2.63 -7.56 -6.85
CA LEU A 10 3.31 -7.31 -8.14
C LEU A 10 3.06 -8.39 -9.19
N LEU A 11 2.81 -9.62 -8.75
CA LEU A 11 2.69 -10.80 -9.61
C LEU A 11 1.32 -11.48 -9.46
N SER A 12 0.98 -11.99 -8.27
CA SER A 12 -0.33 -12.55 -7.95
C SER A 12 -0.43 -12.82 -6.45
N ARG A 13 -1.60 -12.59 -5.85
CA ARG A 13 -1.86 -12.91 -4.43
C ARG A 13 -1.68 -14.41 -4.13
N GLU A 14 -1.95 -15.27 -5.11
CA GLU A 14 -1.87 -16.74 -5.00
C GLU A 14 -0.45 -17.26 -4.84
N LEU A 15 0.56 -16.47 -5.21
CA LEU A 15 1.98 -16.86 -5.03
C LEU A 15 2.36 -16.92 -3.55
N ALA A 16 1.67 -16.16 -2.68
CA ALA A 16 1.92 -16.07 -1.23
C ALA A 16 3.42 -15.96 -0.86
N ALA A 17 4.20 -15.27 -1.70
CA ALA A 17 5.65 -15.24 -1.61
C ALA A 17 6.13 -13.84 -1.21
N GLY A 18 6.79 -13.77 -0.06
CA GLY A 18 7.49 -12.59 0.43
C GLY A 18 9.01 -12.77 0.47
N TYR A 19 9.73 -11.69 0.68
CA TYR A 19 11.18 -11.69 0.88
C TYR A 19 11.57 -10.75 2.02
N VAL A 20 12.73 -11.01 2.60
CA VAL A 20 13.29 -10.23 3.70
C VAL A 20 14.71 -9.83 3.35
N VAL A 21 15.03 -8.55 3.52
CA VAL A 21 16.39 -8.02 3.41
C VAL A 21 16.82 -7.57 4.80
N ALA A 22 17.91 -8.13 5.31
CA ALA A 22 18.40 -7.84 6.66
C ALA A 22 19.92 -7.98 6.74
N SER A 23 20.51 -7.60 7.89
CA SER A 23 21.93 -7.84 8.14
C SER A 23 22.25 -9.35 8.19
N PRO A 24 23.50 -9.77 7.92
CA PRO A 24 23.87 -11.18 7.94
C PRO A 24 23.50 -11.91 9.24
N ALA A 25 23.70 -11.26 10.40
CA ALA A 25 23.35 -11.79 11.71
C ALA A 25 21.82 -12.02 11.84
N THR A 26 21.00 -11.09 11.36
CA THR A 26 19.54 -11.24 11.37
C THR A 26 19.09 -12.34 10.40
N VAL A 27 19.69 -12.42 9.21
CA VAL A 27 19.38 -13.48 8.23
C VAL A 27 19.67 -14.86 8.81
N ALA A 28 20.79 -15.05 9.53
CA ALA A 28 21.11 -16.33 10.17
C ALA A 28 20.01 -16.74 11.16
N ARG A 29 19.57 -15.81 12.03
CA ARG A 29 18.49 -16.06 13.00
C ARG A 29 17.15 -16.34 12.33
N LEU A 30 16.81 -15.62 11.26
CA LEU A 30 15.59 -15.89 10.49
C LEU A 30 15.62 -17.29 9.85
N LYS A 31 16.79 -17.75 9.38
CA LYS A 31 16.96 -19.10 8.84
C LYS A 31 16.80 -20.18 9.90
N GLU A 32 17.30 -19.98 11.12
CA GLU A 32 17.08 -20.90 12.25
C GLU A 32 15.57 -21.06 12.52
N VAL A 33 14.85 -19.94 12.65
CA VAL A 33 13.40 -19.94 12.86
C VAL A 33 12.67 -20.62 11.70
N ARG A 34 13.09 -20.37 10.44
CA ARG A 34 12.53 -21.06 9.26
C ARG A 34 12.83 -22.56 9.24
N GLY A 35 13.96 -23.00 9.77
CA GLY A 35 14.26 -24.42 9.93
C GLY A 35 13.25 -25.12 10.84
N ILE A 36 12.77 -24.42 11.87
CA ILE A 36 11.77 -24.92 12.83
C ILE A 36 10.35 -24.87 12.24
N LEU A 37 9.98 -23.73 11.65
CA LEU A 37 8.62 -23.50 11.11
C LEU A 37 8.39 -24.13 9.73
N GLY A 38 9.46 -24.59 9.07
CA GLY A 38 9.43 -25.06 7.70
C GLY A 38 9.48 -23.93 6.65
N MET A 39 9.52 -24.34 5.38
CA MET A 39 9.48 -23.43 4.24
C MET A 39 8.05 -23.35 3.68
N PRO A 40 7.35 -22.21 3.85
CA PRO A 40 5.96 -22.10 3.45
C PRO A 40 5.77 -21.96 1.92
N VAL A 41 6.83 -21.65 1.16
CA VAL A 41 6.74 -21.41 -0.29
C VAL A 41 7.35 -22.59 -1.05
N ALA A 42 6.54 -23.25 -1.87
CA ALA A 42 6.96 -24.38 -2.70
C ALA A 42 8.14 -24.04 -3.63
N THR A 43 9.08 -24.97 -3.81
CA THR A 43 10.29 -24.77 -4.64
C THR A 43 9.95 -24.42 -6.09
N VAL A 44 8.85 -24.97 -6.64
CA VAL A 44 8.35 -24.63 -7.98
C VAL A 44 8.01 -23.14 -8.07
N THR A 45 7.29 -22.61 -7.08
CA THR A 45 6.94 -21.19 -6.97
C THR A 45 8.19 -20.32 -6.90
N GLN A 46 9.18 -20.70 -6.08
CA GLN A 46 10.44 -19.97 -5.97
C GLN A 46 11.17 -19.90 -7.32
N ARG A 47 11.21 -21.02 -8.07
CA ARG A 47 11.83 -21.06 -9.40
C ARG A 47 11.10 -20.20 -10.41
N ALA A 48 9.76 -20.24 -10.44
CA ALA A 48 8.96 -19.39 -11.30
C ALA A 48 9.23 -17.90 -11.02
N ILE A 49 9.25 -17.50 -9.76
CA ILE A 49 9.59 -16.12 -9.35
C ILE A 49 11.01 -15.74 -9.82
N ALA A 50 11.99 -16.62 -9.64
CA ALA A 50 13.35 -16.38 -10.11
C ALA A 50 13.42 -16.18 -11.63
N SER A 51 12.70 -16.98 -12.41
CA SER A 51 12.59 -16.81 -13.87
C SER A 51 11.93 -15.48 -14.26
N LEU A 52 10.87 -15.06 -13.56
CA LEU A 52 10.19 -13.79 -13.80
C LEU A 52 11.07 -12.58 -13.44
N LEU A 53 11.85 -12.69 -12.37
CA LEU A 53 12.85 -11.69 -11.98
C LEU A 53 13.94 -11.56 -13.04
N HIS A 54 14.52 -12.69 -13.45
CA HIS A 54 15.57 -12.73 -14.46
C HIS A 54 15.09 -12.19 -15.82
N GLY A 55 13.87 -12.57 -16.24
CA GLY A 55 13.23 -12.07 -17.45
C GLY A 55 12.75 -10.62 -17.38
N GLY A 56 12.91 -9.94 -16.24
CA GLY A 56 12.58 -8.53 -16.05
C GLY A 56 11.08 -8.22 -15.98
N VAL A 57 10.21 -9.24 -15.89
CA VAL A 57 8.74 -9.09 -15.81
C VAL A 57 8.36 -8.31 -14.57
N VAL A 58 8.94 -8.65 -13.41
CA VAL A 58 8.70 -7.94 -12.14
C VAL A 58 8.98 -6.45 -12.29
N ARG A 59 10.15 -6.09 -12.83
CA ARG A 59 10.55 -4.68 -13.02
C ARG A 59 9.57 -3.91 -13.93
N ARG A 60 9.14 -4.52 -15.04
CA ARG A 60 8.17 -3.90 -15.95
C ARG A 60 6.81 -3.71 -15.27
N ASN A 61 6.33 -4.73 -14.57
CA ASN A 61 5.06 -4.68 -13.85
C ASN A 61 5.08 -3.64 -12.73
N THR A 62 6.13 -3.61 -11.90
CA THR A 62 6.30 -2.59 -10.86
C THR A 62 6.22 -1.18 -11.45
N ARG A 63 6.96 -0.89 -12.51
CA ARG A 63 6.91 0.41 -13.20
C ARG A 63 5.52 0.72 -13.76
N ALA A 64 4.82 -0.27 -14.32
CA ALA A 64 3.46 -0.07 -14.82
C ALA A 64 2.47 0.22 -13.68
N VAL A 65 2.54 -0.52 -12.57
CA VAL A 65 1.70 -0.33 -11.39
C VAL A 65 1.94 1.03 -10.74
N HIS A 66 3.19 1.42 -10.51
CA HIS A 66 3.50 2.75 -9.95
C HIS A 66 3.01 3.88 -10.86
N ARG A 67 3.17 3.76 -12.17
CA ARG A 67 2.63 4.76 -13.11
C ARG A 67 1.10 4.86 -13.02
N ALA A 68 0.40 3.73 -12.98
CA ALA A 68 -1.05 3.71 -12.85
C ALA A 68 -1.52 4.30 -11.50
N LEU A 69 -0.85 3.98 -10.40
CA LEU A 69 -1.15 4.56 -9.09
C LEU A 69 -0.88 6.06 -9.05
N ALA A 70 0.24 6.52 -9.63
CA ALA A 70 0.53 7.95 -9.73
C ALA A 70 -0.55 8.70 -10.54
N GLN A 71 -1.01 8.13 -11.66
CA GLN A 71 -2.09 8.71 -12.46
C GLN A 71 -3.41 8.78 -11.68
N ARG A 72 -3.81 7.71 -10.99
CA ARG A 72 -5.02 7.69 -10.16
C ARG A 72 -4.95 8.67 -9.01
N ARG A 73 -3.77 8.76 -8.37
CA ARG A 73 -3.50 9.74 -7.32
C ARG A 73 -3.69 11.14 -7.84
N GLN A 74 -3.12 11.47 -9.01
CA GLN A 74 -3.27 12.79 -9.62
C GLN A 74 -4.75 13.15 -9.84
N VAL A 75 -5.54 12.22 -10.41
CA VAL A 75 -6.98 12.44 -10.62
C VAL A 75 -7.71 12.72 -9.31
N LEU A 76 -7.44 11.95 -8.26
CA LEU A 76 -8.05 12.21 -6.95
C LEU A 76 -7.62 13.55 -6.35
N GLN A 77 -6.34 13.92 -6.50
CA GLN A 77 -5.85 15.21 -6.05
C GLN A 77 -6.56 16.36 -6.78
N ASP A 78 -6.68 16.27 -8.09
CA ASP A 78 -7.34 17.28 -8.93
C ASP A 78 -8.83 17.43 -8.58
N CYS A 79 -9.49 16.35 -8.14
CA CYS A 79 -10.89 16.39 -7.71
C CYS A 79 -11.08 16.85 -6.26
N LEU A 80 -10.22 16.43 -5.33
CA LEU A 80 -10.41 16.67 -3.89
C LEU A 80 -9.84 18.01 -3.44
N VAL A 81 -8.66 18.40 -3.92
CA VAL A 81 -7.99 19.64 -3.48
C VAL A 81 -8.87 20.88 -3.66
N PRO A 82 -9.62 21.06 -4.77
CA PRO A 82 -10.52 22.20 -4.92
C PRO A 82 -11.68 22.23 -3.91
N LEU A 83 -11.96 21.13 -3.21
CA LEU A 83 -13.03 21.04 -2.22
C LEU A 83 -12.55 21.36 -0.80
N PHE A 84 -11.25 21.60 -0.61
CA PHE A 84 -10.67 21.86 0.70
C PHE A 84 -10.81 23.33 1.08
N ASP A 85 -11.58 23.59 2.14
CA ASP A 85 -11.57 24.88 2.83
C ASP A 85 -10.52 24.87 3.95
N ASP A 86 -10.60 23.88 4.84
CA ASP A 86 -9.74 23.71 6.04
C ASP A 86 -9.07 22.33 6.08
N ALA A 87 -8.62 21.85 4.92
CA ALA A 87 -8.01 20.54 4.76
C ALA A 87 -6.74 20.59 3.89
N CYS A 88 -5.85 19.62 4.08
CA CYS A 88 -4.67 19.45 3.25
C CYS A 88 -4.35 17.96 3.02
N LEU A 89 -3.62 17.68 1.94
CA LEU A 89 -3.13 16.33 1.69
C LEU A 89 -1.93 16.02 2.56
N ALA A 90 -1.95 14.88 3.23
CA ALA A 90 -0.75 14.35 3.87
C ALA A 90 0.26 13.87 2.80
N PRO A 91 1.58 13.99 3.05
CA PRO A 91 2.59 13.46 2.16
C PRO A 91 2.49 11.93 2.06
N GLY A 92 2.69 11.38 0.86
CA GLY A 92 2.68 9.93 0.62
C GLY A 92 2.70 9.59 -0.87
N ASP A 93 3.21 8.40 -1.20
CA ASP A 93 3.34 7.86 -2.56
C ASP A 93 2.68 6.46 -2.72
N GLY A 94 1.94 6.05 -1.68
CA GLY A 94 1.24 4.78 -1.62
C GLY A 94 -0.03 4.72 -2.46
N ALA A 95 -0.80 3.65 -2.25
CA ALA A 95 -2.07 3.41 -2.94
C ALA A 95 -3.27 4.11 -2.28
N ASP A 96 -2.98 4.95 -1.28
CA ASP A 96 -3.95 5.68 -0.47
C ASP A 96 -3.58 7.16 -0.43
N LEU A 97 -4.60 7.99 -0.31
CA LEU A 97 -4.48 9.44 -0.16
C LEU A 97 -5.12 9.80 1.18
N THR A 98 -4.33 10.43 2.05
CA THR A 98 -4.81 10.88 3.37
C THR A 98 -5.06 12.37 3.33
N VAL A 99 -6.22 12.79 3.81
CA VAL A 99 -6.61 14.19 3.99
C VAL A 99 -6.63 14.51 5.48
N GLN A 100 -5.89 15.54 5.86
CA GLN A 100 -5.82 16.06 7.21
C GLN A 100 -6.69 17.31 7.30
N PHE A 101 -7.37 17.47 8.43
CA PHE A 101 -8.30 18.57 8.68
C PHE A 101 -7.84 19.36 9.90
N SER A 102 -8.11 20.67 9.91
CA SER A 102 -7.80 21.54 11.05
C SER A 102 -8.61 21.20 12.30
N SER A 103 -9.79 20.60 12.14
CA SER A 103 -10.67 20.18 13.22
C SER A 103 -11.50 18.96 12.85
N ARG A 104 -11.96 18.24 13.87
CA ARG A 104 -12.88 17.12 13.72
C ARG A 104 -14.23 17.53 13.08
N LEU A 105 -14.72 18.73 13.40
CA LEU A 105 -15.96 19.25 12.83
C LEU A 105 -15.84 19.45 11.31
N ALA A 106 -14.74 20.02 10.84
CA ALA A 106 -14.48 20.21 9.41
C ALA A 106 -14.39 18.86 8.67
N ARG A 107 -13.74 17.87 9.29
CA ARG A 107 -13.69 16.51 8.75
C ARG A 107 -15.07 15.88 8.64
N ASP A 108 -15.85 15.87 9.72
CA ASP A 108 -17.16 15.20 9.78
C ASP A 108 -18.14 15.83 8.78
N ALA A 109 -18.07 17.17 8.61
CA ALA A 109 -18.83 17.88 7.58
C ALA A 109 -18.40 17.48 6.16
N PHE A 110 -17.09 17.33 5.91
CA PHE A 110 -16.58 16.90 4.62
C PHE A 110 -16.96 15.45 4.30
N GLU A 111 -16.84 14.55 5.28
CA GLU A 111 -17.28 13.16 5.16
C GLU A 111 -18.78 13.05 4.85
N THR A 112 -19.61 13.85 5.52
CA THR A 112 -21.05 13.90 5.25
C THR A 112 -21.34 14.28 3.79
N ARG A 113 -20.65 15.32 3.27
CA ARG A 113 -20.79 15.74 1.86
C ARG A 113 -20.36 14.66 0.87
N LEU A 114 -19.31 13.90 1.21
CA LEU A 114 -18.87 12.77 0.39
C LEU A 114 -19.90 11.65 0.36
N LEU A 115 -20.45 11.28 1.52
CA LEU A 115 -21.49 10.27 1.63
C LEU A 115 -22.76 10.66 0.87
N GLU A 116 -23.17 11.94 0.94
CA GLU A 116 -24.28 12.48 0.15
C GLU A 116 -24.03 12.38 -1.37
N ALA A 117 -22.77 12.47 -1.79
CA ALA A 117 -22.34 12.24 -3.17
C ALA A 117 -22.14 10.74 -3.52
N GLY A 118 -22.39 9.83 -2.57
CA GLY A 118 -22.20 8.39 -2.74
C GLY A 118 -20.73 7.93 -2.70
N ILE A 119 -19.85 8.73 -2.08
CA ILE A 119 -18.42 8.44 -1.96
C ILE A 119 -18.12 8.03 -0.51
N GLU A 120 -17.57 6.83 -0.34
CA GLU A 120 -17.11 6.33 0.96
C GLU A 120 -15.60 6.62 1.16
N CYS A 121 -15.23 6.89 2.40
CA CYS A 121 -13.84 7.05 2.83
C CYS A 121 -13.57 6.30 4.15
N GLY A 122 -12.32 5.93 4.38
CA GLY A 122 -11.88 5.36 5.66
C GLY A 122 -11.40 6.44 6.63
N HIS A 123 -11.28 6.08 7.90
CA HIS A 123 -10.66 6.92 8.93
C HIS A 123 -9.23 6.46 9.22
N GLU A 124 -8.30 7.39 9.32
CA GLU A 124 -6.90 7.11 9.64
C GLU A 124 -6.77 6.39 11.00
N SER A 125 -7.57 6.80 11.99
CA SER A 125 -7.65 6.19 13.33
C SER A 125 -8.11 4.73 13.34
N SER A 126 -8.81 4.27 12.30
CA SER A 126 -9.22 2.87 12.15
C SER A 126 -8.12 1.99 11.55
N LEU A 127 -7.17 2.60 10.83
CA LEU A 127 -6.08 1.91 10.14
C LEU A 127 -4.79 1.90 10.97
N TRP A 128 -4.57 2.93 11.78
CA TRP A 128 -3.34 3.12 12.54
C TRP A 128 -3.63 3.44 14.00
N THR A 129 -3.04 2.68 14.92
CA THR A 129 -3.18 2.89 16.38
C THR A 129 -2.51 4.16 16.90
N VAL A 130 -1.68 4.82 16.08
CA VAL A 130 -0.95 6.06 16.41
C VAL A 130 -1.18 7.14 15.33
N GLY A 131 -2.19 6.94 14.48
CA GLY A 131 -2.50 7.86 13.37
C GLY A 131 -3.21 9.14 13.82
N GLY A 132 -3.25 10.13 12.92
CA GLY A 132 -4.11 11.30 13.06
C GLY A 132 -5.60 10.97 12.95
N ASP A 133 -6.43 12.00 13.01
CA ASP A 133 -7.90 11.90 12.89
C ASP A 133 -8.36 12.19 11.44
N GLY A 134 -7.50 11.95 10.44
CA GLY A 134 -7.77 12.26 9.03
C GLY A 134 -8.65 11.24 8.30
N LEU A 135 -9.03 11.57 7.06
CA LEU A 135 -9.74 10.67 6.15
C LEU A 135 -8.78 10.02 5.16
N VAL A 136 -9.05 8.77 4.78
CA VAL A 136 -8.22 7.96 3.88
C VAL A 136 -9.04 7.50 2.67
N PHE A 137 -8.52 7.79 1.48
CA PHE A 137 -9.10 7.40 0.19
C PHE A 137 -8.21 6.36 -0.46
N SER A 138 -8.67 5.11 -0.52
CA SER A 138 -7.92 4.04 -1.17
C SER A 138 -8.28 3.92 -2.65
N PHE A 139 -7.26 3.85 -3.51
CA PHE A 139 -7.40 3.71 -4.97
C PHE A 139 -6.58 2.54 -5.53
N ALA A 140 -6.18 1.62 -4.65
CA ALA A 140 -5.44 0.41 -4.99
C ALA A 140 -6.29 -0.61 -5.75
N HIS A 141 -7.62 -0.55 -5.62
CA HIS A 141 -8.52 -1.53 -6.23
C HIS A 141 -8.42 -1.49 -7.76
N ARG A 142 -8.16 -2.65 -8.36
CA ARG A 142 -8.43 -2.90 -9.77
C ARG A 142 -9.87 -3.41 -9.84
N GLN A 143 -10.73 -2.70 -10.57
CA GLN A 143 -11.92 -3.31 -11.18
C GLN A 143 -11.45 -4.33 -12.24
#